data_AF-A0A3L7TDG2-F1
#
_entry.id   AF-A0A3L7TDG2-F1
#
_cell.length_a   1.000
_cell.length_b   1.000
_cell.length_c   1.000
_cell.angle_alpha   90.00
_cell.angle_beta   90.00
_cell.angle_gamma   90.00
#
_symmetry.space_group_name_H-M   'P 1'
#
loop_
_entity.id
_entity.type
_entity.pdbx_description
1 polymer ?
#
loop_
_entity_poly.entity_id
_entity_poly.type
_entity_poly.pdbx_seq_one_letter_code
_entity_poly.pdbx_strand_id
1 'polypeptide(L)'
;MQHIEQCKLIASAVNDVWMKLGPSNEPLALRFAHLASVLMLQNAGKQGAGLTGGQQQESLFRDMLVSSDSRFVEMSAGGIKDADYYFENYPLSHKTIGFSGSGDLALAWSKNGPTGLMRNEFLASMVIMSFRDPLSSGALKGQPQGAYVIPLDYLRTNIQFTSNNKTDSLISAKQIASAMAYARQSRLFVPLMYRHRAGAGVRVSLWRSGVSPGIPPLD
;
A
#
# COMPACT_ATOMS: atom_id res chain seq x y z
N MET A 1 -7.82 21.82 10.02
CA MET A 1 -6.57 21.67 9.25
C MET A 1 -6.95 21.16 7.86
N GLN A 2 -6.50 21.79 6.77
CA GLN A 2 -6.86 21.33 5.42
C GLN A 2 -6.16 19.99 5.16
N HIS A 3 -6.91 18.91 4.90
CA HIS A 3 -6.40 17.54 4.73
C HIS A 3 -5.25 17.46 3.72
N ILE A 4 -5.28 18.30 2.68
CA ILE A 4 -4.24 18.39 1.66
C ILE A 4 -2.86 18.75 2.22
N GLU A 5 -2.76 19.68 3.19
CA GLU A 5 -1.46 20.08 3.76
C GLU A 5 -0.85 18.94 4.57
N GLN A 6 -1.69 18.21 5.33
CA GLN A 6 -1.22 17.02 6.04
C GLN A 6 -0.74 15.95 5.05
N CYS A 7 -1.45 15.74 3.94
CA CYS A 7 -1.03 14.82 2.90
C CYS A 7 0.29 15.21 2.23
N LYS A 8 0.60 16.51 2.11
CA LYS A 8 1.91 16.98 1.61
C LYS A 8 3.03 16.61 2.59
N LEU A 9 2.82 16.80 3.89
CA LEU A 9 3.78 16.39 4.92
C LEU A 9 4.02 14.88 4.89
N ILE A 10 2.96 14.08 4.72
CA ILE A 10 3.05 12.62 4.59
C ILE A 10 3.84 12.24 3.33
N ALA A 11 3.52 12.82 2.17
CA ALA A 11 4.23 12.53 0.92
C ALA A 11 5.72 12.89 1.02
N SER A 12 6.05 14.01 1.66
CA SER A 12 7.44 14.39 1.96
C SER A 12 8.12 13.37 2.87
N ALA A 13 7.47 12.98 3.97
CA ALA A 13 8.01 12.01 4.91
C ALA A 13 8.24 10.62 4.27
N VAL A 14 7.32 10.17 3.41
CA VAL A 14 7.51 8.94 2.62
C VAL A 14 8.75 9.04 1.72
N ASN A 15 8.91 10.17 1.01
CA ASN A 15 10.08 10.42 0.17
C ASN A 15 11.38 10.44 1.00
N ASP A 16 11.37 11.09 2.15
CA ASP A 16 12.54 11.17 3.04
C ASP A 16 12.92 9.77 3.54
N VAL A 17 11.95 8.94 3.94
CA VAL A 17 12.20 7.53 4.30
C VAL A 17 12.80 6.75 3.14
N TRP A 18 12.25 6.88 1.94
CA TRP A 18 12.74 6.19 0.75
C TRP A 18 14.19 6.51 0.39
N MET A 19 14.61 7.74 0.65
CA MET A 19 15.96 8.23 0.38
C MET A 19 16.97 7.89 1.48
N LYS A 20 16.53 7.44 2.67
CA LYS A 20 17.44 6.94 3.70
C LYS A 20 18.22 5.75 3.19
N LEU A 21 19.47 5.62 3.63
CA LEU A 21 20.34 4.52 3.25
C LEU A 21 20.15 3.35 4.22
N GLY A 22 19.97 2.16 3.66
CA GLY A 22 19.96 0.91 4.41
C GLY A 22 21.39 0.40 4.71
N PRO A 23 21.51 -0.78 5.35
CA PRO A 23 22.80 -1.38 5.72
C PRO A 23 23.77 -1.60 4.55
N SER A 24 23.24 -1.81 3.35
CA SER A 24 24.03 -1.98 2.12
C SER A 24 24.43 -0.67 1.44
N ASN A 25 24.23 0.48 2.09
CA ASN A 25 24.45 1.82 1.54
C ASN A 25 23.59 2.13 0.29
N GLU A 26 22.43 1.46 0.17
CA GLU A 26 21.45 1.68 -0.89
C GLU A 26 20.19 2.36 -0.33
N PRO A 27 19.48 3.17 -1.13
CA PRO A 27 18.21 3.76 -0.72
C PRO A 27 17.19 2.69 -0.29
N LEU A 28 16.48 2.94 0.82
CA LEU A 28 15.45 2.03 1.33
C LEU A 28 14.37 1.74 0.29
N ALA A 29 14.05 2.69 -0.59
CA ALA A 29 13.12 2.47 -1.71
C ALA A 29 13.56 1.32 -2.63
N LEU A 30 14.86 1.20 -2.92
CA LEU A 30 15.37 0.14 -3.80
C LEU A 30 15.22 -1.23 -3.13
N ARG A 31 15.59 -1.31 -1.85
CA ARG A 31 15.44 -2.52 -1.03
C ARG A 31 13.97 -2.92 -0.90
N PHE A 32 13.10 -1.95 -0.63
CA PHE A 32 11.66 -2.16 -0.58
C PHE A 32 11.11 -2.69 -1.90
N ALA A 33 11.45 -2.05 -3.03
CA ALA A 33 11.00 -2.47 -4.36
C ALA A 33 11.44 -3.90 -4.68
N HIS A 34 12.67 -4.27 -4.33
CA HIS A 34 13.19 -5.64 -4.51
C HIS A 34 12.45 -6.67 -3.64
N LEU A 35 12.24 -6.38 -2.35
CA LEU A 35 11.51 -7.28 -1.47
C LEU A 35 10.04 -7.42 -1.88
N ALA A 36 9.40 -6.32 -2.29
CA ALA A 36 8.05 -6.33 -2.80
C ALA A 36 7.90 -7.20 -4.06
N SER A 37 8.90 -7.21 -4.97
CA SER A 37 8.87 -8.08 -6.16
C SER A 37 9.08 -9.55 -5.80
N VAL A 38 9.99 -9.86 -4.87
CA VAL A 38 10.16 -11.24 -4.37
C VAL A 38 8.87 -11.77 -3.74
N LEU A 39 8.23 -10.99 -2.86
CA LEU A 39 6.96 -11.35 -2.23
C LEU A 39 5.85 -11.56 -3.28
N MET A 40 5.79 -10.69 -4.29
CA MET A 40 4.81 -10.84 -5.37
C MET A 40 5.02 -12.14 -6.15
N LEU A 41 6.26 -12.43 -6.57
CA LEU A 41 6.61 -13.64 -7.32
C LEU A 41 6.39 -14.92 -6.48
N GLN A 42 6.70 -14.87 -5.19
CA GLN A 42 6.48 -15.98 -4.26
C GLN A 42 5.00 -16.34 -4.09
N ASN A 43 4.10 -15.38 -4.27
CA ASN A 43 2.66 -15.61 -4.21
C ASN A 43 2.04 -15.91 -5.58
N ALA A 44 2.71 -15.60 -6.69
CA ALA A 44 2.17 -15.77 -8.03
C ALA A 44 1.70 -17.22 -8.30
N GLY A 45 0.54 -17.36 -8.93
CA GLY A 45 -0.06 -18.65 -9.27
C GLY A 45 -0.72 -19.40 -8.11
N LYS A 46 -0.71 -18.86 -6.88
CA LYS A 46 -1.35 -19.49 -5.72
C LYS A 46 -2.79 -19.03 -5.54
N GLN A 47 -3.65 -19.91 -5.02
CA GLN A 47 -5.00 -19.52 -4.62
C GLN A 47 -4.93 -18.47 -3.50
N GLY A 48 -5.68 -17.38 -3.62
CA GLY A 48 -5.66 -16.29 -2.63
C GLY A 48 -4.44 -15.36 -2.70
N ALA A 49 -3.57 -15.52 -3.70
CA ALA A 49 -2.34 -14.75 -3.87
C ALA A 49 -2.55 -13.23 -3.88
N GLY A 50 -3.68 -12.76 -4.42
CA GLY A 50 -3.99 -11.33 -4.46
C GLY A 50 -4.14 -10.70 -3.07
N LEU A 51 -4.86 -11.36 -2.16
CA LEU A 51 -5.09 -10.88 -0.81
C LEU A 51 -3.83 -11.03 0.05
N THR A 52 -3.22 -12.22 0.04
CA THR A 52 -2.04 -12.52 0.86
C THR A 52 -0.83 -11.68 0.41
N GLY A 53 -0.59 -11.60 -0.90
CA GLY A 53 0.50 -10.81 -1.45
C GLY A 53 0.32 -9.31 -1.20
N GLY A 54 -0.90 -8.79 -1.35
CA GLY A 54 -1.24 -7.41 -1.02
C GLY A 54 -0.96 -7.10 0.45
N GLN A 55 -1.46 -7.91 1.38
CA GLN A 55 -1.24 -7.72 2.82
C GLN A 55 0.25 -7.78 3.21
N GLN A 56 1.04 -8.66 2.60
CA GLN A 56 2.48 -8.74 2.84
C GLN A 56 3.21 -7.51 2.33
N GLN A 57 2.85 -6.99 1.16
CA GLN A 57 3.41 -5.73 0.63
C GLN A 57 3.00 -4.52 1.48
N GLU A 58 1.75 -4.48 1.94
CA GLU A 58 1.24 -3.44 2.83
C GLU A 58 1.98 -3.42 4.17
N SER A 59 2.22 -4.61 4.74
CA SER A 59 2.97 -4.76 5.99
C SER A 59 4.43 -4.37 5.80
N LEU A 60 5.09 -4.84 4.73
CA LEU A 60 6.47 -4.48 4.43
C LEU A 60 6.67 -2.96 4.31
N PHE A 61 5.74 -2.27 3.64
CA PHE A 61 5.80 -0.83 3.49
C PHE A 61 5.58 -0.11 4.83
N ARG A 62 4.58 -0.53 5.61
CA ARG A 62 4.28 0.05 6.93
C ARG A 62 5.45 -0.13 7.89
N ASP A 63 5.99 -1.35 7.99
CA ASP A 63 7.12 -1.66 8.86
C ASP A 63 8.35 -0.80 8.49
N MET A 64 8.61 -0.60 7.20
CA MET A 64 9.67 0.31 6.74
C MET A 64 9.42 1.75 7.19
N LEU A 65 8.20 2.28 7.07
CA LEU A 65 7.89 3.65 7.50
C LEU A 65 8.08 3.81 9.00
N VAL A 66 7.45 2.96 9.82
CA VAL A 66 7.46 3.02 11.28
C VAL A 66 8.88 2.84 11.85
N SER A 67 9.67 1.95 11.26
CA SER A 67 11.07 1.74 11.69
C SER A 67 12.00 2.88 11.28
N SER A 68 11.65 3.65 10.25
CA SER A 68 12.55 4.66 9.68
C SER A 68 12.23 6.07 10.15
N ASP A 69 10.99 6.38 10.52
CA ASP A 69 10.56 7.72 10.92
C ASP A 69 9.50 7.64 12.02
N SER A 70 9.85 8.16 13.20
CA SER A 70 9.05 8.07 14.42
C SER A 70 7.71 8.80 14.35
N ARG A 71 7.49 9.64 13.34
CA ARG A 71 6.18 10.25 13.07
C ARG A 71 5.17 9.22 12.59
N PHE A 72 5.62 8.13 11.97
CA PHE A 72 4.77 7.00 11.63
C PHE A 72 4.65 6.05 12.81
N VAL A 73 3.43 5.70 13.17
CA VAL A 73 3.15 4.78 14.28
C VAL A 73 2.09 3.77 13.90
N GLU A 74 2.20 2.57 14.46
CA GLU A 74 1.20 1.51 14.37
C GLU A 74 -0.12 1.93 15.06
N MET A 75 -1.22 1.30 14.66
CA MET A 75 -2.52 1.55 15.28
C MET A 75 -2.53 1.10 16.74
N SER A 76 -2.83 2.03 17.66
CA SER A 76 -3.11 1.71 19.07
C SER A 76 -4.55 1.21 19.26
N ALA A 77 -4.81 0.54 20.38
CA ALA A 77 -6.16 0.15 20.78
C ALA A 77 -7.10 1.39 20.78
N GLY A 78 -8.28 1.26 20.15
CA GLY A 78 -9.24 2.37 19.99
C GLY A 78 -9.07 3.24 18.74
N GLY A 79 -8.19 2.85 17.80
CA GLY A 79 -7.99 3.56 16.54
C GLY A 79 -9.21 3.63 15.62
N ILE A 80 -9.15 4.55 14.65
CA ILE A 80 -10.17 4.76 13.62
C ILE A 80 -10.32 3.48 12.77
N LYS A 81 -11.57 3.08 12.53
CA LYS A 81 -11.94 1.77 11.97
C LYS A 81 -11.34 1.41 10.62
N ASP A 82 -10.91 2.37 9.80
CA ASP A 82 -10.32 2.16 8.46
C ASP A 82 -8.83 2.54 8.37
N ALA A 83 -8.23 2.97 9.49
CA ALA A 83 -6.81 3.30 9.55
C ALA A 83 -5.98 2.03 9.71
N ASP A 84 -4.90 1.95 8.93
CA ASP A 84 -3.90 0.89 9.01
C ASP A 84 -2.66 1.35 9.79
N TYR A 85 -2.37 2.65 9.82
CA TYR A 85 -1.33 3.30 10.63
C TYR A 85 -1.59 4.82 10.71
N TYR A 86 -0.74 5.54 11.43
CA TYR A 86 -0.85 6.99 11.62
C TYR A 86 0.43 7.72 11.26
N PHE A 87 0.30 8.98 10.86
CA PHE A 87 1.39 9.96 10.78
C PHE A 87 1.07 11.14 11.70
N GLU A 88 1.81 11.32 12.79
CA GLU A 88 1.54 12.37 13.80
C GLU A 88 0.07 12.41 14.26
N ASN A 89 -0.51 11.25 14.58
CA ASN A 89 -1.93 11.04 14.91
C ASN A 89 -2.92 11.27 13.76
N TYR A 90 -2.45 11.54 12.55
CA TYR A 90 -3.31 11.60 11.37
C TYR A 90 -3.53 10.20 10.76
N PRO A 91 -4.78 9.74 10.63
CA PRO A 91 -5.09 8.36 10.22
C PRO A 91 -4.85 8.11 8.74
N LEU A 92 -4.25 6.96 8.41
CA LEU A 92 -3.97 6.53 7.04
C LEU A 92 -4.48 5.11 6.79
N SER A 93 -5.32 4.98 5.77
CA SER A 93 -5.70 3.69 5.17
C SER A 93 -4.74 3.34 4.05
N HIS A 94 -4.24 2.12 4.01
CA HIS A 94 -3.32 1.63 2.99
C HIS A 94 -4.06 0.67 2.04
N LYS A 95 -3.81 0.85 0.75
CA LYS A 95 -4.21 -0.10 -0.30
C LYS A 95 -3.05 -0.35 -1.26
N THR A 96 -2.86 -1.61 -1.63
CA THR A 96 -1.89 -1.99 -2.66
C THR A 96 -2.55 -2.41 -3.98
N ILE A 97 -2.02 -1.92 -5.10
CA ILE A 97 -2.36 -2.36 -6.46
C ILE A 97 -1.15 -3.12 -7.02
N GLY A 98 -1.29 -4.44 -7.17
CA GLY A 98 -0.24 -5.30 -7.71
C GLY A 98 0.04 -5.06 -9.20
N PHE A 99 1.16 -5.59 -9.69
CA PHE A 99 1.67 -5.39 -11.06
C PHE A 99 0.63 -5.67 -12.16
N SER A 100 -0.15 -6.76 -12.02
CA SER A 100 -1.20 -7.18 -12.94
C SER A 100 -2.63 -6.96 -12.39
N GLY A 101 -2.78 -6.13 -11.36
CA GLY A 101 -4.08 -5.89 -10.70
C GLY A 101 -5.09 -5.16 -11.60
N SER A 102 -6.39 -5.45 -11.41
CA SER A 102 -7.47 -4.75 -12.13
C SER A 102 -7.50 -3.26 -11.81
N GLY A 103 -7.06 -2.89 -10.61
CA GLY A 103 -7.09 -1.53 -10.09
C GLY A 103 -8.32 -1.22 -9.25
N ASP A 104 -9.26 -2.16 -9.12
CA ASP A 104 -10.36 -2.04 -8.17
C ASP A 104 -9.84 -2.26 -6.76
N LEU A 105 -10.31 -1.42 -5.83
CA LEU A 105 -9.97 -1.49 -4.42
C LEU A 105 -11.24 -1.63 -3.59
N ALA A 106 -11.10 -2.07 -2.34
CA ALA A 106 -12.20 -2.08 -1.39
C ALA A 106 -11.71 -1.63 -0.02
N LEU A 107 -12.58 -0.98 0.76
CA LEU A 107 -12.27 -0.69 2.16
C LEU A 107 -12.25 -1.97 2.99
N ALA A 108 -13.16 -2.90 2.75
CA ALA A 108 -13.18 -4.23 3.36
C ALA A 108 -13.52 -5.29 2.31
N TRP A 109 -12.79 -6.41 2.30
CA TRP A 109 -13.01 -7.52 1.36
C TRP A 109 -13.96 -8.60 1.89
N SER A 110 -14.93 -8.19 2.72
CA SER A 110 -15.99 -9.07 3.23
C SER A 110 -17.35 -8.38 3.11
N LYS A 111 -18.36 -9.13 2.65
CA LYS A 111 -19.75 -8.76 2.86
C LYS A 111 -20.04 -8.87 4.34
N ASN A 112 -20.61 -7.81 4.90
CA ASN A 112 -20.97 -7.82 6.30
C ASN A 112 -22.14 -8.79 6.49
N GLY A 113 -21.99 -9.78 7.36
CA GLY A 113 -23.15 -10.36 8.04
C GLY A 113 -23.85 -9.28 8.88
N PRO A 114 -25.03 -9.55 9.45
CA PRO A 114 -25.78 -8.55 10.25
C PRO A 114 -25.01 -7.94 11.44
N THR A 115 -23.87 -8.52 11.83
CA THR A 115 -22.95 -8.04 12.87
C THR A 115 -21.57 -7.59 12.35
N GLY A 116 -21.37 -7.60 11.03
CA GLY A 116 -20.09 -7.29 10.38
C GLY A 116 -19.75 -5.79 10.37
N LEU A 117 -18.47 -5.48 10.26
CA LEU A 117 -17.94 -4.11 10.30
C LEU A 117 -18.23 -3.39 8.97
N MET A 118 -19.36 -2.67 8.90
CA MET A 118 -19.71 -1.84 7.76
C MET A 118 -18.74 -0.65 7.61
N ARG A 119 -17.94 -0.65 6.53
CA ARG A 119 -17.15 0.49 6.08
C ARG A 119 -17.88 1.16 4.91
N ASN A 120 -18.82 2.04 5.24
CA ASN A 120 -19.66 2.79 4.30
C ASN A 120 -19.22 4.25 4.11
N GLU A 121 -18.18 4.68 4.82
CA GLU A 121 -17.60 6.01 4.72
C GLU A 121 -16.08 5.93 4.83
N PHE A 122 -15.39 6.95 4.31
CA PHE A 122 -13.98 7.17 4.56
C PHE A 122 -13.81 7.92 5.89
N LEU A 123 -12.96 7.41 6.78
CA LEU A 123 -12.57 8.05 8.03
C LEU A 123 -11.07 8.40 8.05
N ALA A 124 -10.28 7.81 7.15
CA ALA A 124 -8.86 8.08 6.97
C ALA A 124 -8.52 8.57 5.55
N SER A 125 -7.43 9.34 5.44
CA SER A 125 -6.79 9.54 4.14
C SER A 125 -6.25 8.21 3.61
N MET A 126 -6.15 8.06 2.29
CA MET A 126 -5.70 6.81 1.70
C MET A 126 -4.30 6.94 1.12
N VAL A 127 -3.41 6.00 1.45
CA VAL A 127 -2.15 5.79 0.75
C VAL A 127 -2.37 4.61 -0.20
N ILE A 128 -2.21 4.86 -1.50
CA ILE A 128 -2.26 3.82 -2.52
C ILE A 128 -0.83 3.52 -2.98
N MET A 129 -0.39 2.30 -2.74
CA MET A 129 0.86 1.79 -3.29
C MET A 129 0.60 1.09 -4.62
N SER A 130 1.06 1.68 -5.72
CA SER A 130 0.89 1.12 -7.05
C SER A 130 2.17 0.50 -7.58
N PHE A 131 2.14 -0.81 -7.81
CA PHE A 131 3.15 -1.54 -8.56
C PHE A 131 2.73 -1.83 -10.00
N ARG A 132 1.54 -1.38 -10.41
CA ARG A 132 0.96 -1.69 -11.72
C ARG A 132 1.88 -1.27 -12.86
N ASP A 133 2.00 -2.10 -13.88
CA ASP A 133 2.73 -1.71 -15.08
C ASP A 133 2.03 -0.52 -15.76
N PRO A 134 2.70 0.64 -15.94
CA PRO A 134 2.11 1.80 -16.60
C PRO A 134 1.67 1.51 -18.05
N LEU A 135 2.25 0.50 -18.69
CA LEU A 135 1.92 0.08 -20.05
C LEU A 135 0.68 -0.85 -20.11
N SER A 136 0.23 -1.37 -18.97
CA SER A 136 -0.97 -2.21 -18.92
C SER A 136 -2.23 -1.44 -19.33
N SER A 137 -3.15 -2.15 -19.98
CA SER A 137 -4.44 -1.60 -20.43
C SER A 137 -5.37 -1.26 -19.25
N GLY A 138 -6.51 -0.64 -19.53
CA GLY A 138 -7.53 -0.30 -18.53
C GLY A 138 -7.36 1.08 -17.89
N ALA A 139 -8.14 1.33 -16.84
CA ALA A 139 -8.33 2.68 -16.28
C ALA A 139 -7.06 3.31 -15.69
N LEU A 140 -6.14 2.51 -15.16
CA LEU A 140 -4.88 2.99 -14.57
C LEU A 140 -3.74 3.06 -15.59
N LYS A 141 -4.02 2.93 -16.90
CA LYS A 141 -2.99 3.06 -17.94
C LYS A 141 -2.29 4.42 -17.84
N GLY A 142 -0.96 4.41 -17.91
CA GLY A 142 -0.15 5.62 -17.83
C GLY A 142 -0.02 6.22 -16.42
N GLN A 143 -0.57 5.57 -15.38
CA GLN A 143 -0.27 5.93 -14.00
C GLN A 143 1.09 5.34 -13.61
N PRO A 144 2.07 6.16 -13.18
CA PRO A 144 3.36 5.68 -12.71
C PRO A 144 3.29 4.73 -11.51
N GLN A 145 4.38 4.02 -11.25
CA GLN A 145 4.54 3.24 -10.03
C GLN A 145 5.00 4.14 -8.89
N GLY A 146 4.51 3.87 -7.68
CA GLY A 146 4.81 4.69 -6.50
C GLY A 146 3.65 4.86 -5.55
N ALA A 147 3.85 5.73 -4.56
CA ALA A 147 2.94 6.01 -3.47
C ALA A 147 2.08 7.23 -3.80
N TYR A 148 0.78 7.09 -3.68
CA TYR A 148 -0.18 8.16 -3.88
C TYR A 148 -0.89 8.44 -2.57
N VAL A 149 -0.76 9.66 -2.04
CA VAL A 149 -1.46 10.08 -0.83
C VAL A 149 -2.73 10.82 -1.26
N ILE A 150 -3.89 10.26 -0.93
CA ILE A 150 -5.21 10.78 -1.29
C ILE A 150 -5.83 11.46 -0.06
N PRO A 151 -6.11 12.77 -0.12
CA PRO A 151 -6.78 13.50 0.95
C PRO A 151 -8.19 12.98 1.25
N LEU A 152 -8.58 13.00 2.53
CA LEU A 152 -9.87 12.48 3.00
C LEU A 152 -11.07 13.26 2.42
N ASP A 153 -10.94 14.58 2.30
CA ASP A 153 -11.92 15.45 1.67
C ASP A 153 -12.14 15.11 0.18
N TYR A 154 -11.06 14.81 -0.55
CA TYR A 154 -11.18 14.30 -1.92
C TYR A 154 -11.94 12.98 -1.97
N LEU A 155 -11.58 12.01 -1.11
CA LEU A 155 -12.23 10.69 -1.05
C LEU A 155 -13.73 10.82 -0.78
N ARG A 156 -14.12 11.59 0.24
CA ARG A 156 -15.53 11.79 0.62
C ARG A 156 -16.37 12.48 -0.45
N THR A 157 -15.75 13.35 -1.25
CA THR A 157 -16.47 14.16 -2.24
C THR A 157 -16.55 13.47 -3.61
N ASN A 158 -15.52 12.70 -3.99
CA ASN A 158 -15.35 12.24 -5.37
C ASN A 158 -15.45 10.72 -5.54
N ILE A 159 -15.50 9.96 -4.45
CA ILE A 159 -15.55 8.50 -4.50
C ILE A 159 -16.89 8.00 -3.97
N GLN A 160 -17.56 7.20 -4.79
CA GLN A 160 -18.79 6.50 -4.46
C GLN A 160 -18.51 5.00 -4.37
N PHE A 161 -18.95 4.38 -3.27
CA PHE A 161 -18.87 2.94 -3.12
C PHE A 161 -19.90 2.24 -4.00
N THR A 162 -19.48 1.12 -4.57
CA THR A 162 -20.37 0.15 -5.20
C THR A 162 -20.30 -1.18 -4.47
N SER A 163 -21.25 -2.06 -4.76
CA SER A 163 -21.30 -3.41 -4.21
C SER A 163 -21.04 -4.45 -5.29
N ASN A 164 -20.45 -5.58 -4.90
CA ASN A 164 -20.42 -6.80 -5.70
C ASN A 164 -20.78 -8.00 -4.83
N ASN A 165 -20.42 -9.23 -5.23
CA ASN A 165 -20.68 -10.43 -4.42
C ASN A 165 -19.73 -10.60 -3.22
N LYS A 166 -18.67 -9.79 -3.09
CA LYS A 166 -17.62 -9.88 -2.05
C LYS A 166 -17.58 -8.70 -1.09
N THR A 167 -18.03 -7.52 -1.48
CA THR A 167 -17.94 -6.29 -0.67
C THR A 167 -19.00 -5.28 -1.07
N ASP A 168 -19.35 -4.40 -0.12
CA ASP A 168 -20.22 -3.23 -0.33
C ASP A 168 -19.44 -1.91 -0.34
N SER A 169 -18.12 -1.98 -0.33
CA SER A 169 -17.20 -0.84 -0.29
C SER A 169 -16.26 -0.82 -1.49
N LEU A 170 -16.70 -1.36 -2.62
CA LEU A 170 -15.90 -1.44 -3.83
C LEU A 170 -15.69 -0.03 -4.41
N ILE A 171 -14.46 0.26 -4.77
CA ILE A 171 -14.05 1.47 -5.46
C ILE A 171 -13.52 1.03 -6.83
N SER A 172 -14.22 1.44 -7.89
CA SER A 172 -13.86 1.05 -9.25
C SER A 172 -12.51 1.61 -9.67
N ALA A 173 -11.79 0.88 -10.54
CA ALA A 173 -10.50 1.29 -11.08
C ALA A 173 -10.54 2.68 -11.75
N LYS A 174 -11.68 3.10 -12.31
CA LYS A 174 -11.88 4.45 -12.87
C LYS A 174 -11.80 5.53 -11.78
N GLN A 175 -12.47 5.32 -10.65
CA GLN A 175 -12.45 6.26 -9.53
C GLN A 175 -11.05 6.31 -8.89
N ILE A 176 -10.38 5.15 -8.77
CA ILE A 176 -8.99 5.07 -8.33
C ILE A 176 -8.05 5.83 -9.29
N ALA A 177 -8.24 5.69 -10.60
CA ALA A 177 -7.47 6.44 -11.59
C ALA A 177 -7.60 7.96 -11.40
N SER A 178 -8.83 8.44 -11.16
CA SER A 178 -9.10 9.86 -10.90
C SER A 178 -8.43 10.34 -9.61
N ALA A 179 -8.51 9.56 -8.52
CA ALA A 179 -7.83 9.87 -7.27
C ALA A 179 -6.30 9.93 -7.43
N MET A 180 -5.71 8.95 -8.13
CA MET A 180 -4.27 8.92 -8.43
C MET A 180 -3.85 10.11 -9.29
N ALA A 181 -4.65 10.50 -10.28
CA ALA A 181 -4.40 11.69 -11.09
C ALA A 181 -4.44 12.97 -10.25
N TYR A 182 -5.43 13.10 -9.36
CA TYR A 182 -5.53 14.24 -8.44
C TYR A 182 -4.31 14.34 -7.53
N ALA A 183 -3.89 13.24 -6.92
CA ALA A 183 -2.70 13.20 -6.07
C ALA A 183 -1.44 13.64 -6.83
N ARG A 184 -1.26 13.22 -8.09
CA ARG A 184 -0.15 13.69 -8.92
C ARG A 184 -0.19 15.19 -9.19
N GLN A 185 -1.35 15.71 -9.61
CA GLN A 185 -1.54 17.13 -9.87
C GLN A 185 -1.30 17.99 -8.61
N SER A 186 -1.64 17.44 -7.45
CA SER A 186 -1.51 18.09 -6.14
C SER A 186 -0.14 17.88 -5.48
N ARG A 187 0.82 17.25 -6.17
CA ARG A 187 2.17 16.92 -5.65
C ARG A 187 2.15 16.02 -4.40
N LEU A 188 1.19 15.10 -4.35
CA LEU A 188 1.00 14.09 -3.30
C LEU A 188 1.41 12.69 -3.77
N PHE A 189 2.28 12.62 -4.77
CA PHE A 189 2.76 11.39 -5.38
C PHE A 189 4.27 11.29 -5.19
N VAL A 190 4.73 10.14 -4.73
CA VAL A 190 6.15 9.81 -4.59
C VAL A 190 6.48 8.66 -5.55
N PRO A 191 7.38 8.86 -6.53
CA PRO A 191 7.68 7.85 -7.54
C PRO A 191 8.53 6.70 -7.01
N LEU A 192 8.20 5.48 -7.42
CA LEU A 192 8.98 4.28 -7.12
C LEU A 192 9.40 3.59 -8.42
N MET A 193 10.71 3.35 -8.58
CA MET A 193 11.19 2.51 -9.67
C MET A 193 11.04 1.03 -9.27
N TYR A 194 10.04 0.35 -9.84
CA TYR A 194 9.77 -1.05 -9.53
C TYR A 194 10.07 -1.96 -10.71
N ARG A 195 10.81 -3.04 -10.46
CA ARG A 195 11.13 -4.08 -11.44
C ARG A 195 10.46 -5.38 -11.03
N HIS A 196 9.35 -5.72 -11.67
CA HIS A 196 8.52 -6.87 -11.30
C HIS A 196 9.29 -8.22 -11.23
N ARG A 197 10.30 -8.41 -12.07
CA ARG A 197 11.12 -9.62 -12.10
C ARG A 197 12.39 -9.55 -11.27
N ALA A 198 12.62 -8.46 -10.52
CA ALA A 198 13.76 -8.39 -9.63
C ALA A 198 13.62 -9.47 -8.54
N GLY A 199 14.69 -10.26 -8.34
CA GLY A 199 14.67 -11.35 -7.36
C GLY A 199 13.89 -12.60 -7.81
N ALA A 200 13.69 -12.81 -9.11
CA ALA A 200 13.19 -14.10 -9.61
C ALA A 200 14.06 -15.26 -9.10
N GLY A 201 13.44 -16.28 -8.53
CA GLY A 201 14.13 -17.42 -7.90
C GLY A 201 14.54 -17.21 -6.43
N VAL A 202 14.48 -15.98 -5.91
CA VAL A 202 14.67 -15.68 -4.49
C VAL A 202 13.37 -15.94 -3.73
N ARG A 203 13.47 -16.30 -2.44
CA ARG A 203 12.31 -16.48 -1.54
C ARG A 203 12.58 -15.81 -0.20
N VAL A 204 11.55 -15.18 0.36
CA VAL A 204 11.56 -14.73 1.75
C VAL A 204 11.08 -15.89 2.63
N SER A 205 11.90 -16.28 3.60
CA SER A 205 11.57 -17.31 4.59
C SER A 205 11.60 -16.71 5.99
N LEU A 206 10.45 -16.71 6.65
CA LEU A 206 10.31 -16.33 8.06
C LEU A 206 10.97 -17.37 8.99
N TRP A 207 11.13 -18.61 8.53
CA TRP A 207 11.79 -19.66 9.31
C TRP A 207 13.31 -19.44 9.44
N ARG A 208 13.91 -18.72 8.47
CA ARG A 208 15.36 -18.43 8.45
C ARG A 208 15.68 -16.98 8.84
N SER A 209 14.69 -16.16 9.21
CA SER A 209 14.96 -14.79 9.65
C SER A 209 15.63 -14.80 11.02
N GLY A 210 16.89 -14.34 11.09
CA GLY A 210 17.68 -14.29 12.33
C GLY A 210 18.67 -15.43 12.53
N VAL A 211 18.72 -16.39 11.60
CA VAL A 211 19.72 -17.48 11.66
C VAL A 211 20.98 -17.01 10.93
N SER A 212 22.08 -16.81 11.66
CA SER A 212 23.38 -16.54 11.06
C SER A 212 23.71 -17.57 9.98
N PRO A 213 24.45 -17.21 8.91
CA PRO A 213 24.86 -18.18 7.90
C PRO A 213 25.64 -19.31 8.60
N GLY A 214 25.07 -20.52 8.65
CA GLY A 214 25.75 -21.69 9.23
C GLY A 214 24.94 -22.56 10.17
N ILE A 215 23.76 -22.13 10.65
CA ILE A 215 22.91 -22.99 11.48
C ILE A 215 21.77 -23.53 10.61
N PRO A 216 21.73 -24.84 10.29
CA PRO A 216 20.62 -25.42 9.57
C PRO A 216 19.35 -25.31 10.42
N PRO A 217 18.17 -25.10 9.81
CA PRO A 217 16.91 -25.19 10.53
C PRO A 217 16.79 -26.57 11.18
N LEU A 218 16.43 -26.61 12.47
CA LEU A 218 16.06 -27.86 13.15
C LEU A 218 14.79 -28.41 12.47
N ASP A 219 14.82 -29.72 12.25
CA ASP A 219 13.86 -30.52 11.47
C ASP A 219 12.40 -30.36 11.90
#